data_AF-A0A2G9C7N2-F1
#
_entry.id   AF-A0A2G9C7N2-F1
#
_cell.length_a   1.000
_cell.length_b   1.000
_cell.length_c   1.000
_cell.angle_alpha   90.00
_cell.angle_beta   90.00
_cell.angle_gamma   90.00
#
_symmetry.space_group_name_H-M   'P 1'
#
loop_
_entity.id
_entity.type
_entity.pdbx_description
1 polymer ?
#
loop_
_entity_poly.entity_id
_entity_poly.type
_entity_poly.pdbx_seq_one_letter_code
_entity_poly.pdbx_strand_id
1 'polypeptide(L)'
;MSKHLLTYRRVNELIGAWEGEVLGLPEKDRYTELRKRLYKVRNAGFNGYPKLDSYAPRLIDDDDATMAAVEHYFLCRAWVGTGKYPAWQMRAMNYIYDAGKSLGLTPQHNPHKAVSPLTPAQRAAKEAGILDGEDDLRRFGNKAPLVGAPPKYW
;
A
#
# COMPACT_ATOMS: atom_id res chain seq x y z
N MET A 1 17.40 -20.95 1.81
CA MET A 1 16.30 -20.14 2.38
C MET A 1 15.36 -19.77 1.24
N SER A 2 14.04 -19.98 1.35
CA SER A 2 13.10 -19.75 0.23
C SER A 2 13.05 -18.26 -0.16
N LYS A 3 13.07 -17.97 -1.47
CA LYS A 3 12.99 -16.60 -2.03
C LYS A 3 11.79 -15.82 -1.49
N HIS A 4 10.69 -16.51 -1.18
CA HIS A 4 9.51 -15.91 -0.56
C HIS A 4 9.75 -15.33 0.84
N LEU A 5 10.50 -16.03 1.70
CA LEU A 5 10.78 -15.56 3.07
C LEU A 5 11.68 -14.32 3.09
N LEU A 6 12.59 -14.22 2.12
CA LEU A 6 13.43 -13.03 1.91
C LEU A 6 12.59 -11.81 1.53
N THR A 7 11.60 -11.98 0.65
CA THR A 7 10.69 -10.89 0.24
C THR A 7 9.86 -10.38 1.42
N TYR A 8 9.31 -11.26 2.27
CA TYR A 8 8.53 -10.84 3.44
C TYR A 8 9.35 -10.05 4.45
N ARG A 9 10.55 -10.52 4.78
CA ARG A 9 11.44 -9.82 5.69
C ARG A 9 11.76 -8.42 5.15
N ARG A 10 12.08 -8.32 3.86
CA ARG A 10 12.42 -7.06 3.21
C ARG A 10 11.24 -6.08 3.20
N VAL A 11 10.02 -6.56 2.93
CA VAL A 11 8.79 -5.74 3.04
C VAL A 11 8.67 -5.14 4.44
N ASN A 12 8.84 -5.94 5.49
CA ASN A 12 8.72 -5.46 6.87
C ASN A 12 9.82 -4.46 7.25
N GLU A 13 11.07 -4.68 6.80
CA GLU A 13 12.17 -3.74 6.98
C GLU A 13 11.84 -2.38 6.34
N LEU A 14 11.31 -2.39 5.11
CA LEU A 14 10.90 -1.18 4.41
C LEU A 14 9.70 -0.50 5.06
N ILE A 15 8.71 -1.25 5.55
CA ILE A 15 7.59 -0.70 6.32
C ILE A 15 8.12 0.11 7.51
N GLY A 16 9.00 -0.49 8.33
CA GLY A 16 9.59 0.21 9.48
C GLY A 16 10.44 1.42 9.08
N ALA A 17 11.21 1.31 7.99
CA ALA A 17 12.02 2.42 7.49
C ALA A 17 11.15 3.60 7.03
N TRP A 18 10.02 3.32 6.36
CA TRP A 18 9.07 4.34 5.93
C TRP A 18 8.31 4.96 7.10
N GLU A 19 7.88 4.18 8.10
CA GLU A 19 7.26 4.72 9.31
C GLU A 19 8.18 5.71 10.05
N GLY A 20 9.49 5.46 10.01
CA GLY A 20 10.50 6.40 10.51
C GLY A 20 10.42 7.81 9.90
N GLU A 21 10.03 7.93 8.62
CA GLU A 21 9.98 9.21 7.89
C GLU A 21 8.84 10.13 8.33
N VAL A 22 7.90 9.63 9.12
CA VAL A 22 6.67 10.34 9.52
C VAL A 22 6.49 10.43 11.02
N LEU A 23 7.50 10.08 11.82
CA LEU A 23 7.43 10.14 13.29
C LEU A 23 7.11 11.55 13.82
N GLY A 24 7.48 12.60 13.09
CA GLY A 24 7.13 13.98 13.44
C GLY A 24 5.66 14.37 13.22
N LEU A 25 4.85 13.53 12.57
CA LEU A 25 3.43 13.80 12.30
C LEU A 25 2.53 13.19 13.38
N PRO A 26 1.31 13.74 13.60
CA PRO A 26 0.28 13.09 14.40
C PRO A 26 -0.01 11.69 13.87
N GLU A 27 -0.12 10.70 14.76
CA GLU A 27 -0.18 9.28 14.38
C GLU A 27 -1.31 8.98 13.39
N LYS A 28 -2.48 9.57 13.59
CA LYS A 28 -3.66 9.44 12.71
C LYS A 28 -3.41 9.88 11.26
N ASP A 29 -2.44 10.76 11.04
CA ASP A 29 -2.13 11.34 9.72
C ASP A 29 -0.98 10.61 9.01
N ARG A 30 -0.16 9.87 9.77
CA ARG A 30 1.07 9.19 9.27
C ARG A 30 0.78 8.27 8.09
N TYR A 31 -0.18 7.36 8.22
CA TYR A 31 -0.40 6.33 7.20
C TYR A 31 -0.99 6.90 5.91
N THR A 32 -1.82 7.95 6.02
CA THR A 32 -2.32 8.68 4.84
C THR A 32 -1.18 9.39 4.11
N GLU A 33 -0.23 9.96 4.84
CA GLU A 33 0.96 10.57 4.25
C GLU A 33 1.88 9.53 3.61
N LEU A 34 2.15 8.42 4.29
CA LEU A 34 2.97 7.32 3.76
C LEU A 34 2.40 6.74 2.47
N ARG A 35 1.09 6.50 2.42
CA ARG A 35 0.38 6.10 1.18
C ARG A 35 0.67 7.07 0.03
N LYS A 36 0.57 8.39 0.26
CA LYS A 36 0.82 9.40 -0.77
C LYS A 36 2.29 9.41 -1.22
N ARG A 37 3.23 9.30 -0.27
CA ARG A 37 4.68 9.27 -0.57
C ARG A 37 5.04 8.03 -1.39
N LEU A 38 4.56 6.87 -0.98
CA LEU A 38 4.82 5.61 -1.67
C LEU A 38 4.19 5.56 -3.06
N TYR A 39 3.01 6.16 -3.26
CA TYR A 39 2.45 6.31 -4.61
C TYR A 39 3.38 7.06 -5.56
N LYS A 40 4.08 8.10 -5.06
CA LYS A 40 5.08 8.84 -5.85
C LYS A 40 6.31 7.99 -6.13
N VAL A 41 6.83 7.27 -5.14
CA VAL A 41 7.98 6.35 -5.31
C VAL A 41 7.66 5.26 -6.33
N ARG A 42 6.45 4.71 -6.25
CA ARG A 42 5.88 3.73 -7.16
C ARG A 42 5.63 4.27 -8.56
N ASN A 43 5.72 5.57 -8.76
CA ASN A 43 5.59 6.23 -10.05
C ASN A 43 6.78 7.17 -10.30
N ALA A 44 7.95 6.84 -9.75
CA ALA A 44 9.14 7.68 -9.85
C ALA A 44 9.48 8.01 -11.32
N GLY A 45 9.74 9.29 -11.60
CA GLY A 45 10.00 9.79 -12.95
C GLY A 45 8.76 9.93 -13.86
N PHE A 46 7.57 9.54 -13.41
CA PHE A 46 6.31 9.73 -14.13
C PHE A 46 5.52 10.92 -13.55
N ASN A 47 4.83 11.68 -14.40
CA ASN A 47 3.99 12.82 -13.98
C ASN A 47 4.70 13.86 -13.08
N GLY A 48 5.99 14.13 -13.36
CA GLY A 48 6.80 15.07 -12.59
C GLY A 48 7.22 14.59 -11.20
N TYR A 49 7.02 13.31 -10.86
CA TYR A 49 7.49 12.75 -9.60
C TYR A 49 9.01 12.56 -9.58
N PRO A 50 9.65 12.65 -8.39
CA PRO A 50 11.10 12.44 -8.26
C PRO A 50 11.54 11.12 -8.88
N LYS A 51 12.76 11.07 -9.40
CA LYS A 51 13.37 9.83 -9.87
C LYS A 51 13.68 8.90 -8.69
N LEU A 52 13.78 7.60 -8.96
CA LEU A 52 13.95 6.60 -7.90
C LEU A 52 15.26 6.79 -7.13
N ASP A 53 16.32 7.19 -7.84
CA ASP A 53 17.65 7.53 -7.30
C ASP A 53 17.67 8.76 -6.37
N SER A 54 16.59 9.55 -6.35
CA SER A 54 16.47 10.73 -5.50
C SER A 54 15.99 10.36 -4.09
N TYR A 55 15.53 9.14 -3.87
CA TYR A 55 15.12 8.64 -2.55
C TYR A 55 16.30 7.99 -1.83
N ALA A 56 16.33 8.10 -0.50
CA ALA A 56 17.37 7.46 0.30
C ALA A 56 17.40 5.94 0.03
N PRO A 57 18.57 5.31 -0.22
CA PRO A 57 18.64 3.88 -0.57
C PRO A 57 17.97 2.94 0.43
N ARG A 58 17.96 3.30 1.72
CA ARG A 58 17.28 2.52 2.77
C ARG A 58 15.76 2.48 2.65
N LEU A 59 15.15 3.36 1.86
CA LEU A 59 13.70 3.49 1.68
C LEU A 59 13.20 2.80 0.40
N ILE A 60 14.10 2.30 -0.44
CA ILE A 60 13.75 1.75 -1.75
C ILE A 60 14.27 0.33 -1.90
N ASP A 61 13.69 -0.38 -2.86
CA ASP A 61 14.08 -1.71 -3.28
C ASP A 61 14.11 -1.75 -4.80
N ASP A 62 15.06 -2.49 -5.35
CA ASP A 62 15.18 -2.68 -6.80
C ASP A 62 14.04 -3.55 -7.35
N ASP A 63 13.40 -4.37 -6.50
CA ASP A 63 12.20 -5.12 -6.85
C ASP A 63 10.94 -4.25 -6.75
N ASP A 64 10.40 -3.90 -7.91
CA ASP A 64 9.13 -3.17 -8.07
C ASP A 64 7.98 -3.83 -7.27
N ALA A 65 7.95 -5.17 -7.20
CA ALA A 65 6.92 -5.92 -6.48
C ALA A 65 7.02 -5.75 -4.96
N THR A 66 8.25 -5.67 -4.42
CA THR A 66 8.51 -5.36 -3.01
C THR A 66 8.00 -3.96 -2.69
N MET A 67 8.34 -2.95 -3.51
CA MET A 67 7.86 -1.59 -3.30
C MET A 67 6.33 -1.48 -3.41
N ALA A 68 5.72 -2.22 -4.32
CA ALA A 68 4.26 -2.30 -4.45
C ALA A 68 3.59 -2.97 -3.24
N ALA A 69 4.23 -3.96 -2.60
CA ALA A 69 3.71 -4.55 -1.38
C ALA A 69 3.69 -3.54 -0.23
N VAL A 70 4.78 -2.77 -0.04
CA VAL A 70 4.86 -1.70 0.97
C VAL A 70 3.80 -0.62 0.72
N GLU A 71 3.63 -0.19 -0.52
CA GLU A 71 2.56 0.75 -0.91
C GLU A 71 1.17 0.21 -0.55
N HIS A 72 0.87 -1.04 -0.95
CA HIS A 72 -0.43 -1.66 -0.68
C HIS A 72 -0.73 -1.80 0.81
N TYR A 73 0.29 -2.09 1.64
CA TYR A 73 0.15 -2.13 3.10
C TYR A 73 -0.36 -0.78 3.63
N PHE A 74 0.35 0.31 3.38
CA PHE A 74 -0.06 1.63 3.86
C PHE A 74 -1.34 2.16 3.21
N LEU A 75 -1.61 1.77 1.96
CA LEU A 75 -2.87 2.07 1.27
C LEU A 75 -4.07 1.48 2.01
N CYS A 76 -4.03 0.18 2.30
CA CYS A 76 -5.11 -0.50 3.01
C CYS A 76 -5.24 0.02 4.44
N ARG A 77 -4.11 0.14 5.15
CA ARG A 77 -4.06 0.65 6.53
C ARG A 77 -4.65 2.05 6.64
N ALA A 78 -4.24 2.97 5.78
CA ALA A 78 -4.77 4.34 5.80
C ALA A 78 -6.27 4.38 5.55
N TRP A 79 -6.78 3.61 4.58
CA TRP A 79 -8.20 3.65 4.25
C TRP A 79 -9.10 3.02 5.31
N VAL A 80 -8.66 1.93 5.95
CA VAL A 80 -9.42 1.34 7.05
C VAL A 80 -9.27 2.19 8.32
N GLY A 81 -8.05 2.57 8.70
CA GLY A 81 -7.76 3.33 9.93
C GLY A 81 -8.37 4.73 9.98
N THR A 82 -8.58 5.37 8.83
CA THR A 82 -9.30 6.65 8.74
C THR A 82 -10.82 6.51 8.68
N GLY A 83 -11.34 5.28 8.64
CA GLY A 83 -12.78 5.03 8.50
C GLY A 83 -13.32 5.31 7.10
N LYS A 84 -12.46 5.43 6.09
CA LYS A 84 -12.91 5.59 4.69
C LYS A 84 -13.65 4.36 4.19
N TYR A 85 -13.17 3.17 4.56
CA TYR A 85 -13.80 1.88 4.25
C TYR A 85 -13.87 0.98 5.46
N PRO A 86 -14.97 0.22 5.63
CA PRO A 86 -14.98 -0.89 6.57
C PRO A 86 -14.07 -2.02 6.04
N ALA A 87 -13.46 -2.77 6.95
CA ALA A 87 -12.45 -3.79 6.62
C ALA A 87 -13.00 -4.90 5.71
N TRP A 88 -14.23 -5.36 5.94
CA TRP A 88 -14.87 -6.38 5.08
C TRP A 88 -14.94 -5.92 3.63
N GLN A 89 -15.24 -4.64 3.39
CA GLN A 89 -15.35 -4.08 2.06
C GLN A 89 -13.97 -3.97 1.41
N MET A 90 -12.95 -3.56 2.18
CA MET A 90 -11.58 -3.55 1.67
C MET A 90 -11.09 -4.94 1.25
N ARG A 91 -11.40 -5.99 2.04
CA ARG A 91 -11.10 -7.38 1.67
C ARG A 91 -11.78 -7.76 0.36
N ALA A 92 -13.09 -7.51 0.23
CA ALA A 92 -13.85 -7.81 -0.98
C ALA A 92 -13.30 -7.09 -2.22
N MET A 93 -12.99 -5.80 -2.11
CA MET A 93 -12.44 -5.02 -3.22
C MET A 93 -11.03 -5.48 -3.60
N ASN A 94 -10.21 -5.91 -2.63
CA ASN A 94 -8.92 -6.52 -2.92
C ASN A 94 -9.05 -7.83 -3.70
N TYR A 95 -10.02 -8.70 -3.37
CA TYR A 95 -10.29 -9.90 -4.16
C TYR A 95 -10.68 -9.57 -5.61
N ILE A 96 -11.57 -8.60 -5.80
CA ILE A 96 -12.01 -8.17 -7.14
C ILE A 96 -10.82 -7.61 -7.93
N TYR A 97 -10.01 -6.76 -7.30
CA TYR A 97 -8.82 -6.18 -7.91
C TYR A 97 -7.81 -7.26 -8.34
N ASP A 98 -7.54 -8.24 -7.46
CA ASP A 98 -6.60 -9.32 -7.72
C ASP A 98 -7.07 -10.25 -8.85
N ALA A 99 -8.36 -10.53 -8.92
CA ALA A 99 -8.98 -11.24 -10.05
C ALA A 99 -8.84 -10.44 -11.35
N GLY A 100 -9.15 -9.14 -11.32
CA GLY A 100 -8.98 -8.25 -12.46
C GLY A 100 -7.55 -8.21 -12.99
N LYS A 101 -6.55 -8.17 -12.10
CA LYS A 101 -5.12 -8.21 -12.47
C LYS A 101 -4.74 -9.52 -13.14
N SER A 102 -5.28 -10.63 -12.64
CA SER A 102 -5.04 -11.97 -13.19
C SER A 102 -5.67 -12.17 -14.57
N LEU A 103 -6.76 -11.45 -14.85
CA LEU A 103 -7.47 -11.46 -16.13
C LEU A 103 -7.01 -10.36 -17.10
N GLY A 104 -6.07 -9.50 -16.70
CA GLY A 104 -5.62 -8.36 -17.52
C GLY A 104 -6.67 -7.24 -17.69
N LEU A 105 -7.67 -7.19 -16.82
CA LEU A 105 -8.81 -6.26 -16.92
C LEU A 105 -8.63 -4.97 -16.12
N THR A 106 -7.57 -4.87 -15.31
CA THR A 106 -7.30 -3.64 -14.55
C THR A 106 -6.66 -2.57 -15.44
N PRO A 107 -7.10 -1.30 -15.34
CA PRO A 107 -6.48 -0.19 -16.04
C PRO A 107 -4.99 -0.04 -15.75
N GLN A 108 -4.23 0.35 -16.77
CA GLN A 108 -2.84 0.72 -16.61
C GLN A 108 -2.73 2.19 -16.19
N HIS A 109 -2.34 2.45 -14.94
CA HIS A 109 -2.22 3.81 -14.40
C HIS A 109 -0.93 4.52 -14.83
N ASN A 110 0.15 3.75 -15.02
CA ASN A 110 1.43 4.24 -15.51
C ASN A 110 1.81 3.42 -16.75
N PRO A 111 1.93 4.02 -17.94
CA PRO A 111 2.20 3.29 -19.19
C PRO A 111 3.56 2.58 -19.17
N HIS A 112 4.48 2.97 -18.28
CA HIS A 112 5.79 2.34 -18.11
C HIS A 112 5.76 1.13 -17.17
N LYS A 113 4.61 0.82 -16.54
CA LYS A 113 4.47 -0.32 -15.62
C LYS A 113 3.47 -1.33 -16.15
N ALA A 114 3.93 -2.56 -16.34
CA ALA A 114 3.08 -3.64 -16.82
C ALA A 114 1.94 -3.96 -15.84
N VAL A 115 0.79 -4.34 -16.38
CA VAL A 115 -0.28 -4.93 -15.59
C VAL A 115 0.09 -6.39 -15.33
N SER A 116 0.63 -6.67 -14.14
CA SER A 116 0.95 -8.04 -13.69
C SER A 116 0.00 -8.53 -12.58
N PRO A 117 -0.19 -9.86 -12.45
CA PRO A 117 -0.82 -10.46 -11.27
C PRO A 117 -0.05 -10.12 -9.99
N LEU A 118 -0.76 -10.13 -8.86
CA LEU A 118 -0.11 -9.83 -7.57
C LEU A 118 0.75 -10.99 -7.10
N THR A 119 1.89 -10.66 -6.49
CA THR A 119 2.74 -11.61 -5.77
C THR A 119 2.10 -11.98 -4.42
N PRO A 120 2.49 -13.13 -3.82
CA PRO A 120 2.06 -13.48 -2.47
C PRO A 120 2.37 -12.40 -1.42
N ALA A 121 3.52 -11.74 -1.53
CA ALA A 121 3.92 -10.67 -0.64
C ALA A 121 2.97 -9.46 -0.73
N GLN A 122 2.55 -9.07 -1.93
CA GLN A 122 1.59 -7.98 -2.12
C GLN A 122 0.22 -8.33 -1.51
N ARG A 123 -0.27 -9.56 -1.68
CA ARG A 123 -1.54 -10.01 -1.07
C ARG A 123 -1.49 -10.00 0.44
N ALA A 124 -0.41 -10.52 1.02
CA ALA A 124 -0.25 -10.54 2.46
C ALA A 124 -0.06 -9.13 3.06
N ALA A 125 0.65 -8.24 2.37
CA ALA A 125 0.80 -6.85 2.77
C ALA A 125 -0.55 -6.10 2.79
N LYS A 126 -1.43 -6.37 1.79
CA LYS A 126 -2.80 -5.86 1.80
C LYS A 126 -3.58 -6.31 3.04
N GLU A 127 -3.55 -7.61 3.36
CA GLU A 127 -4.27 -8.14 4.52
C GLU A 127 -3.73 -7.58 5.84
N ALA A 128 -2.40 -7.55 6.01
CA ALA A 128 -1.76 -6.95 7.18
C ALA A 128 -2.15 -5.47 7.35
N GLY A 129 -2.17 -4.71 6.25
CA GLY A 129 -2.60 -3.32 6.27
C GLY A 129 -4.07 -3.16 6.69
N ILE A 130 -4.96 -4.06 6.26
CA ILE A 130 -6.36 -4.05 6.71
C ILE A 130 -6.45 -4.29 8.21
N LEU A 131 -5.77 -5.31 8.73
CA LEU A 131 -5.79 -5.66 10.15
C LEU A 131 -5.27 -4.51 11.03
N ASP A 132 -4.11 -3.95 10.70
CA ASP A 132 -3.54 -2.83 11.44
C ASP A 132 -4.43 -1.58 11.35
N GLY A 133 -5.11 -1.40 10.21
CA GLY A 133 -6.10 -0.34 10.02
C GLY A 133 -7.34 -0.51 10.90
N GLU A 134 -7.80 -1.74 11.17
CA GLU A 134 -8.89 -2.00 12.12
C GLU A 134 -8.50 -1.59 13.54
N ASP A 135 -7.25 -1.87 13.93
CA ASP A 135 -6.72 -1.47 15.22
C ASP A 135 -6.53 0.04 15.33
N ASP A 136 -6.03 0.70 14.27
CA ASP A 136 -5.95 2.16 14.18
C ASP A 136 -7.32 2.81 14.30
N LEU A 137 -8.33 2.32 13.56
CA LEU A 137 -9.70 2.83 13.59
C LEU A 137 -10.28 2.77 15.01
N ARG A 138 -10.11 1.63 15.68
CA ARG A 138 -10.56 1.41 17.07
C ARG A 138 -9.84 2.35 18.03
N ARG A 139 -8.52 2.45 17.92
CA ARG A 139 -7.67 3.26 18.79
C ARG A 139 -7.93 4.76 18.65
N PHE A 140 -8.18 5.24 17.43
CA PHE A 140 -8.49 6.65 17.19
C PHE A 140 -9.94 7.03 17.49
N GLY A 141 -10.79 6.06 17.89
CA GLY A 141 -12.20 6.31 18.20
C GLY A 141 -13.05 6.69 16.97
N ASN A 142 -12.53 6.40 15.76
CA ASN A 142 -13.22 6.67 14.51
C ASN A 142 -14.26 5.58 14.21
N LYS A 143 -15.16 5.86 13.28
CA LYS A 143 -16.14 4.89 12.77
C LYS A 143 -16.06 4.82 11.26
N ALA A 144 -16.10 3.61 10.73
CA ALA A 144 -16.28 3.39 9.30
C ALA A 144 -17.78 3.44 8.95
N PRO A 145 -18.15 3.83 7.73
CA PRO A 145 -19.52 3.68 7.24
C PRO A 145 -19.88 2.19 7.14
N LEU A 146 -21.18 1.89 7.09
CA LEU A 146 -21.66 0.52 6.81
C LEU A 146 -21.16 0.03 5.44
N VAL A 147 -21.21 0.92 4.44
CA VAL A 147 -20.69 0.73 3.08
C VAL A 147 -20.05 2.05 2.64
N GLY A 148 -18.79 2.02 2.19
CA GLY A 148 -18.10 3.16 1.60
C GLY A 148 -18.23 3.19 0.07
N ALA A 149 -18.10 4.36 -0.54
CA ALA A 149 -18.05 4.48 -2.01
C ALA A 149 -16.71 3.96 -2.56
N PRO A 150 -16.67 3.12 -3.60
CA PRO A 150 -15.46 2.40 -4.02
C PRO A 150 -14.21 3.31 -4.13
N PRO A 151 -13.02 2.81 -3.79
CA PRO A 151 -11.79 3.57 -3.86
C PRO A 151 -11.56 4.05 -5.27
N LYS A 152 -11.26 5.33 -5.37
CA LYS A 152 -10.88 5.94 -6.63
C LYS A 152 -9.36 5.91 -6.70
N TYR A 153 -8.86 5.21 -7.73
CA TYR A 153 -7.44 5.07 -8.05
C TYR A 153 -7.04 6.24 -8.96
N TRP A 154 -6.77 7.41 -8.38
CA TRP A 154 -6.15 8.55 -9.05
C TRP A 154 -4.78 8.83 -8.43
#